data_AF-A0A1E1WWA9-F1
#
_entry.id   AF-A0A1E1WWA9-F1
#
_cell.length_a   1.000
_cell.length_b   1.000
_cell.length_c   1.000
_cell.angle_alpha   90.00
_cell.angle_beta   90.00
_cell.angle_gamma   90.00
#
_symmetry.space_group_name_H-M   'P 1'
#
loop_
_entity.id
_entity.type
_entity.pdbx_description
1 polymer ?
#
loop_
_entity_poly.entity_id
_entity_poly.type
_entity_poly.pdbx_seq_one_letter_code
_entity_poly.pdbx_strand_id
1 'polypeptide(L)'
;NVDQVRKKVSRSVGLLNKFILLLPVWLKKQLYFTLIQSHLRYCLLIRGNTTLRNLNSLFLRQKKAIRAIANLGYLESTGQWWNDLRVLPTLQLKTLQLALETYHAIHKEPHFLAPTETPQNPYNLRHIAIK
;
A
#
# COMPACT_ATOMS: atom_id res chain seq x y z
N ASN A 1 11.73 3.77 9.24
CA ASN A 1 11.73 4.86 8.22
C ASN A 1 11.31 4.28 6.86
N VAL A 2 10.39 4.90 6.11
CA VAL A 2 9.75 4.29 4.89
C VAL A 2 10.79 3.80 3.87
N ASP A 3 11.93 4.47 3.80
CA ASP A 3 13.07 4.09 2.96
C ASP A 3 13.64 2.71 3.25
N GLN A 4 13.62 2.27 4.51
CA GLN A 4 14.10 0.94 4.88
C GLN A 4 13.17 -0.15 4.32
N VAL A 5 11.85 0.06 4.42
CA VAL A 5 10.86 -0.84 3.82
C VAL A 5 10.99 -0.84 2.31
N ARG A 6 11.17 0.34 1.71
CA ARG A 6 11.42 0.49 0.27
C ARG A 6 12.66 -0.29 -0.19
N LYS A 7 13.75 -0.25 0.58
CA LYS A 7 14.96 -1.06 0.31
C LYS A 7 14.68 -2.55 0.43
N LYS A 8 13.95 -3.00 1.46
CA LYS A 8 13.55 -4.42 1.62
C LYS A 8 12.66 -4.92 0.48
N VAL A 9 11.67 -4.12 0.07
CA VAL A 9 10.83 -4.41 -1.10
C VAL A 9 11.65 -4.42 -2.40
N SER A 10 12.62 -3.51 -2.56
CA SER A 10 13.54 -3.54 -3.72
C SER A 10 14.31 -4.84 -3.81
N ARG A 11 14.87 -5.29 -2.67
CA ARG A 11 15.68 -6.50 -2.59
C ARG A 11 14.85 -7.75 -2.88
N SER A 12 13.65 -7.85 -2.32
CA SER A 12 12.74 -8.98 -2.59
C SER A 12 12.29 -9.01 -4.05
N VAL A 13 12.00 -7.87 -4.68
CA VAL A 13 11.72 -7.80 -6.13
C VAL A 13 12.93 -8.26 -6.94
N GLY A 14 14.15 -7.80 -6.59
CA GLY A 14 15.38 -8.23 -7.25
C GLY A 14 15.62 -9.74 -7.11
N LEU A 15 15.37 -10.30 -5.92
CA LEU A 15 15.45 -11.74 -5.66
C LEU A 15 14.45 -12.52 -6.52
N LEU A 16 13.20 -12.05 -6.58
CA LEU A 16 12.14 -12.65 -7.37
C LEU A 16 12.47 -12.62 -8.87
N ASN A 17 13.14 -11.56 -9.33
CA ASN A 17 13.61 -11.43 -10.71
C ASN A 17 14.81 -12.34 -11.03
N LYS A 18 15.65 -12.69 -10.03
CA LYS A 18 16.75 -13.66 -10.22
C LYS A 18 16.24 -15.09 -10.36
N PHE A 19 15.23 -15.46 -9.57
CA PHE A 19 14.65 -16.79 -9.62
C PHE A 19 13.57 -16.95 -10.70
N ILE A 20 13.45 -15.98 -11.60
CA ILE A 20 12.40 -15.93 -12.61
C ILE A 20 12.47 -17.10 -13.60
N LEU A 21 13.66 -17.58 -13.92
CA LEU A 21 13.87 -18.68 -14.88
C LEU A 21 13.80 -20.07 -14.23
N LEU A 22 13.95 -20.13 -12.89
CA LEU A 22 14.08 -21.39 -12.16
C LEU A 22 12.75 -21.86 -11.54
N LEU A 23 11.85 -20.92 -11.21
CA LEU A 23 10.65 -21.21 -10.45
C LEU A 23 9.40 -21.28 -11.34
N PRO A 24 8.43 -22.16 -11.02
CA PRO A 24 7.09 -22.10 -11.61
C PRO A 24 6.30 -20.88 -11.11
N VAL A 25 5.30 -20.45 -11.87
CA VAL A 25 4.50 -19.23 -11.62
C VAL A 25 3.83 -19.24 -10.24
N TRP A 26 3.31 -20.39 -9.79
CA TRP A 26 2.65 -20.51 -8.48
C TRP A 26 3.58 -20.20 -7.31
N LEU A 27 4.84 -20.63 -7.40
CA LEU A 27 5.84 -20.42 -6.35
C LEU A 27 6.33 -18.98 -6.33
N LYS A 28 6.50 -18.35 -7.51
CA LYS A 28 6.76 -16.90 -7.62
C LYS A 28 5.64 -16.09 -6.97
N LYS A 29 4.38 -16.47 -7.22
CA LYS A 29 3.21 -15.84 -6.59
C LYS A 29 3.24 -15.98 -5.07
N GLN A 30 3.62 -17.15 -4.55
CA GLN A 30 3.74 -17.34 -3.10
C GLN A 30 4.85 -16.47 -2.50
N LEU A 31 6.02 -16.39 -3.14
CA LEU A 31 7.12 -15.49 -2.72
C LEU A 31 6.71 -14.01 -2.74
N TYR A 32 5.88 -13.61 -3.70
CA TYR A 32 5.33 -12.26 -3.74
C TYR A 32 4.48 -11.97 -2.51
N PHE A 33 3.57 -12.87 -2.13
CA PHE A 33 2.72 -12.66 -0.95
C PHE A 33 3.52 -12.67 0.36
N THR A 34 4.52 -13.53 0.49
CA THR A 34 5.32 -13.65 1.71
C THR A 34 6.31 -12.50 1.90
N LEU A 35 6.98 -12.04 0.83
CA LEU A 35 8.06 -11.06 0.93
C LEU A 35 7.63 -9.64 0.56
N ILE A 36 6.79 -9.46 -0.46
CA ILE A 36 6.47 -8.13 -0.99
C ILE A 36 5.18 -7.61 -0.36
N GLN A 37 4.11 -8.41 -0.42
CA GLN A 37 2.79 -8.01 0.06
C GLN A 37 2.78 -7.75 1.57
N SER A 38 3.48 -8.57 2.36
CA SER A 38 3.62 -8.41 3.80
C SER A 38 4.26 -7.07 4.18
N HIS A 39 5.38 -6.73 3.53
CA HIS A 39 6.08 -5.45 3.71
C HIS A 39 5.24 -4.26 3.26
N LEU A 40 4.49 -4.38 2.16
CA LEU A 40 3.57 -3.34 1.69
C LEU A 40 2.45 -3.08 2.72
N ARG A 41 1.78 -4.13 3.18
CA ARG A 41 0.71 -4.03 4.18
C ARG A 41 1.21 -3.39 5.48
N TYR A 42 2.37 -3.81 5.97
CA TYR A 42 3.00 -3.23 7.17
C TYR A 42 3.34 -1.74 6.98
N CYS A 43 3.89 -1.38 5.82
CA CYS A 43 4.20 0.02 5.50
C CYS A 43 2.94 0.89 5.54
N LEU A 44 1.87 0.40 4.92
CA LEU A 44 0.59 1.11 4.83
C LEU A 44 -0.09 1.22 6.19
N LEU A 45 -0.04 0.17 7.02
CA LEU A 45 -0.58 0.19 8.38
C LEU A 45 0.10 1.28 9.24
N ILE A 46 1.44 1.33 9.24
CA ILE A 46 2.17 2.33 10.05
C ILE A 46 2.00 3.74 9.47
N ARG A 47 1.84 3.85 8.15
CA ARG A 47 1.85 5.12 7.43
C ARG A 47 0.56 5.31 6.63
N GLY A 48 -0.60 5.09 7.26
CA GLY A 48 -1.91 5.20 6.60
C GLY A 48 -2.10 6.51 5.84
N ASN A 49 -1.44 7.60 6.29
CA ASN A 49 -1.46 8.90 5.62
C ASN A 49 -0.25 9.16 4.68
N THR A 50 0.32 8.13 4.01
CA THR A 50 1.40 8.36 3.04
C THR A 50 0.96 9.24 1.87
N THR A 51 1.84 10.13 1.44
CA THR A 51 1.69 10.95 0.22
C THR A 51 1.53 10.11 -1.04
N LEU A 52 0.82 10.66 -2.04
CA LEU A 52 0.63 10.05 -3.37
C LEU A 52 1.96 9.63 -4.02
N ARG A 53 3.02 10.44 -3.86
CA ARG A 53 4.37 10.12 -4.36
C ARG A 53 4.88 8.79 -3.82
N ASN A 54 4.71 8.54 -2.53
CA ASN A 54 5.17 7.30 -1.89
C ASN A 54 4.34 6.11 -2.37
N LEU A 55 3.03 6.27 -2.48
CA LEU A 55 2.13 5.24 -3.02
C LEU A 55 2.49 4.87 -4.46
N ASN A 56 2.73 5.86 -5.31
CA ASN A 56 3.17 5.65 -6.69
C ASN A 56 4.50 4.89 -6.75
N SER A 57 5.45 5.23 -5.87
CA SER A 57 6.73 4.52 -5.81
C SER A 57 6.60 3.05 -5.40
N LEU A 58 5.65 2.73 -4.53
CA LEU A 58 5.34 1.36 -4.13
C LEU A 58 4.60 0.62 -5.24
N PHE A 59 3.65 1.27 -5.89
CA PHE A 59 2.92 0.74 -7.03
C PHE A 59 3.84 0.35 -8.19
N LEU A 60 4.82 1.19 -8.52
CA LEU A 60 5.81 0.86 -9.56
C LEU A 60 6.62 -0.41 -9.22
N ARG A 61 6.94 -0.62 -7.94
CA ARG A 61 7.66 -1.83 -7.48
C ARG A 61 6.77 -3.06 -7.54
N GLN A 62 5.50 -2.90 -7.15
CA GLN A 62 4.51 -3.96 -7.24
C GLN A 62 4.29 -4.38 -8.70
N LYS A 63 4.18 -3.42 -9.62
CA LYS A 63 4.08 -3.66 -11.06
C LYS A 63 5.30 -4.39 -11.60
N LYS A 64 6.52 -4.01 -11.18
CA LYS A 64 7.76 -4.75 -11.53
C LYS A 64 7.73 -6.19 -11.03
N ALA A 65 7.24 -6.43 -9.82
CA ALA A 65 7.11 -7.78 -9.27
C ALA A 65 6.14 -8.64 -10.08
N ILE A 66 4.96 -8.10 -10.43
CA ILE A 66 3.95 -8.81 -11.24
C ILE A 66 4.50 -9.16 -12.61
N ARG A 67 5.23 -8.24 -13.26
CA ARG A 67 5.92 -8.52 -14.52
C ARG A 67 6.89 -9.68 -14.39
N ALA A 68 7.62 -9.76 -13.28
CA ALA A 68 8.53 -10.86 -13.03
C ALA A 68 7.79 -12.18 -12.75
N ILE A 69 6.66 -12.17 -12.05
CA ILE A 69 5.86 -13.40 -11.84
C ILE A 69 5.33 -13.94 -13.17
N ALA A 70 4.82 -13.04 -14.01
CA ALA A 70 4.19 -13.34 -15.29
C ALA A 70 5.18 -13.49 -16.47
N ASN A 71 6.49 -13.33 -16.24
CA ASN A 71 7.53 -13.37 -17.27
C ASN A 71 7.29 -12.40 -18.45
N LEU A 72 6.77 -11.20 -18.18
CA LEU A 72 6.35 -10.27 -19.22
C LEU A 72 7.51 -9.50 -19.87
N GLY A 73 7.55 -9.52 -21.21
CA GLY A 73 8.43 -8.72 -22.05
C GLY A 73 8.14 -7.22 -21.95
N TYR A 74 9.15 -6.36 -22.17
CA TYR A 74 9.13 -4.92 -21.81
C TYR A 74 7.84 -4.15 -22.20
N LEU A 75 7.32 -4.41 -23.40
CA LEU A 75 6.15 -3.71 -23.96
C LEU A 75 4.80 -4.34 -23.55
N GLU A 76 4.80 -5.52 -22.96
CA GLU A 76 3.57 -6.24 -22.63
C GLU A 76 2.80 -5.58 -21.49
N SER A 77 1.47 -5.59 -21.61
CA SER A 77 0.56 -5.03 -20.63
C SER A 77 0.48 -5.90 -19.38
N THR A 78 0.50 -5.26 -18.21
CA THR A 78 0.33 -5.93 -16.91
C THR A 78 -1.13 -6.04 -16.48
N GLY A 79 -2.08 -5.47 -17.23
CA GLY A 79 -3.46 -5.25 -16.80
C GLY A 79 -4.18 -6.54 -16.38
N GLN A 80 -4.15 -7.57 -17.22
CA GLN A 80 -4.83 -8.84 -16.99
C GLN A 80 -4.28 -9.58 -15.75
N TRP A 81 -2.95 -9.54 -15.57
CA TRP A 81 -2.25 -10.26 -14.51
C TRP A 81 -2.59 -9.82 -13.08
N TRP A 82 -3.08 -8.60 -12.88
CA TRP A 82 -3.55 -8.18 -11.56
C TRP A 82 -4.71 -9.06 -11.07
N ASN A 83 -5.63 -9.40 -11.98
CA ASN A 83 -6.79 -10.24 -11.69
C ASN A 83 -6.38 -11.72 -11.60
N ASP A 84 -5.59 -12.21 -12.55
CA ASP A 84 -5.15 -13.62 -12.58
C ASP A 84 -4.32 -13.99 -11.34
N LEU A 85 -3.43 -13.09 -10.92
CA LEU A 85 -2.64 -13.27 -9.71
C LEU A 85 -3.43 -12.95 -8.43
N ARG A 86 -4.65 -12.42 -8.53
CA ARG A 86 -5.47 -11.95 -7.39
C ARG A 86 -4.70 -10.99 -6.49
N VAL A 87 -4.01 -10.03 -7.10
CA VAL A 87 -3.20 -9.03 -6.40
C VAL A 87 -3.89 -7.68 -6.52
N LEU A 88 -4.18 -7.05 -5.39
CA LEU A 88 -4.73 -5.70 -5.38
C LEU A 88 -3.63 -4.65 -5.63
N PRO A 89 -3.85 -3.69 -6.54
CA PRO A 89 -3.03 -2.48 -6.66
C PRO A 89 -2.86 -1.75 -5.33
N THR A 90 -1.72 -1.07 -5.14
CA THR A 90 -1.36 -0.40 -3.89
C THR A 90 -2.43 0.57 -3.36
N LEU A 91 -3.11 1.31 -4.25
CA LEU A 91 -4.15 2.25 -3.86
C LEU A 91 -5.41 1.54 -3.35
N GLN A 92 -5.84 0.47 -4.03
CA GLN A 92 -6.98 -0.34 -3.58
C GLN A 92 -6.64 -1.07 -2.27
N LEU A 93 -5.41 -1.56 -2.14
CA LEU A 93 -4.92 -2.16 -0.91
C LEU A 93 -4.98 -1.19 0.27
N LYS A 94 -4.54 0.07 0.07
CA LYS A 94 -4.64 1.13 1.08
C LYS A 94 -6.10 1.39 1.48
N THR A 95 -6.99 1.50 0.48
CA THR A 95 -8.42 1.75 0.71
C THR A 95 -9.06 0.62 1.52
N LEU A 96 -8.73 -0.63 1.18
CA LEU A 96 -9.19 -1.81 1.90
C LEU A 96 -8.67 -1.84 3.34
N GLN A 97 -7.41 -1.51 3.58
CA GLN A 97 -6.87 -1.44 4.94
C GLN A 97 -7.56 -0.36 5.77
N LEU A 98 -7.77 0.82 5.21
CA LEU A 98 -8.50 1.90 5.88
C LEU A 98 -9.92 1.47 6.23
N ALA A 99 -10.63 0.82 5.30
CA ALA A 99 -11.99 0.33 5.53
C ALA A 99 -12.05 -0.74 6.63
N LEU A 100 -11.06 -1.64 6.71
CA LEU A 100 -10.98 -2.63 7.78
C LEU A 100 -10.70 -1.97 9.13
N GLU A 101 -9.79 -1.00 9.17
CA GLU A 101 -9.45 -0.26 10.40
C GLU A 101 -10.65 0.54 10.91
N THR A 102 -11.37 1.24 10.03
CA THR A 102 -12.59 1.97 10.42
C THR A 102 -13.69 1.03 10.86
N TYR A 103 -13.91 -0.09 10.17
CA TYR A 103 -14.87 -1.11 10.58
C TYR A 103 -14.54 -1.66 11.97
N HIS A 104 -13.26 -2.02 12.21
CA HIS A 104 -12.81 -2.49 13.51
C HIS A 104 -12.96 -1.42 14.60
N ALA A 105 -12.69 -0.14 14.30
CA ALA A 105 -12.89 0.95 15.24
C ALA A 105 -14.37 1.09 15.64
N ILE A 106 -15.28 1.08 14.66
CA ILE A 106 -16.73 1.18 14.89
C ILE A 106 -17.23 0.04 15.80
N HIS A 107 -16.74 -1.19 15.58
CA HIS A 107 -17.26 -2.39 16.26
C HIS A 107 -16.55 -2.71 17.59
N LYS A 108 -15.32 -2.24 17.80
CA LYS A 108 -14.61 -2.42 19.07
C LYS A 108 -14.86 -1.29 20.07
N GLU A 109 -14.92 -0.03 19.61
CA GLU A 109 -15.13 1.14 20.47
C GLU A 109 -15.98 2.21 19.75
N PRO A 110 -17.32 2.13 19.83
CA PRO A 110 -18.21 3.03 19.09
C PRO A 110 -18.09 4.51 19.53
N HIS A 111 -17.48 4.79 20.68
CA HIS A 111 -17.34 6.13 21.23
C HIS A 111 -16.14 6.93 20.67
N PHE A 112 -15.17 6.29 20.01
CA PHE A 112 -14.00 6.98 19.44
C PHE A 112 -14.36 7.79 18.16
N LEU A 113 -15.53 7.51 17.57
CA LEU A 113 -16.08 8.20 16.40
C LEU A 113 -17.24 9.12 16.76
N ALA A 114 -17.40 9.50 18.04
CA ALA A 114 -18.11 10.75 18.31
C ALA A 114 -17.49 11.80 17.38
N PRO A 115 -18.30 12.55 16.60
CA PRO A 115 -17.77 13.69 15.87
C PRO A 115 -16.90 14.42 16.87
N THR A 116 -15.62 14.61 16.58
CA THR A 116 -14.82 15.49 17.41
C THR A 116 -15.60 16.79 17.37
N GLU A 117 -16.38 17.07 18.42
CA GLU A 117 -16.91 18.38 18.66
C GLU A 117 -15.63 19.21 18.64
N THR A 118 -15.44 19.94 17.54
CA THR A 118 -14.47 21.03 17.56
C THR A 118 -14.85 21.77 18.83
N PRO A 119 -13.99 21.86 19.85
CA PRO A 119 -14.33 22.68 21.00
C PRO A 119 -14.75 24.00 20.38
N GLN A 120 -16.00 24.44 20.65
CA GLN A 120 -16.46 25.74 20.20
C GLN A 120 -15.46 26.72 20.79
N ASN A 121 -14.47 27.07 19.99
CA ASN A 121 -13.39 27.92 20.41
C ASN A 121 -14.06 29.28 20.64
N PRO A 122 -14.13 29.78 21.88
CA PRO A 122 -14.89 30.98 22.19
C PRO A 122 -14.29 32.23 21.51
N TYR A 123 -13.10 32.11 20.91
CA TYR A 123 -12.42 33.20 20.23
C TYR A 123 -12.72 33.19 18.72
N ASN A 124 -13.61 34.09 18.30
CA ASN A 124 -13.78 34.48 16.90
C ASN A 124 -12.53 35.24 16.42
N LEU A 125 -11.61 34.57 15.73
CA LEU A 125 -10.38 35.17 15.16
C LEU A 125 -10.62 36.12 13.97
N ARG A 126 -11.86 36.55 13.71
CA ARG A 126 -12.20 37.47 12.61
C ARG A 126 -11.66 38.90 12.81
N HIS A 127 -11.14 39.22 13.98
CA HIS A 127 -10.66 40.56 14.33
C HIS A 127 -9.12 40.70 14.36
N ILE A 128 -8.36 39.61 14.22
CA ILE A 128 -6.88 39.65 14.25
C ILE A 128 -6.30 39.69 12.84
N ALA A 129 -6.87 40.57 12.01
CA ALA A 129 -6.30 40.93 10.71
C ALA A 129 -6.65 42.38 10.41
N ILE A 130 -6.21 43.32 11.27
CA ILE A 130 -5.85 44.71 10.94
C ILE A 130 -4.92 45.19 12.07
N LYS A 131 -3.61 45.14 11.82
CA LYS A 131 -2.66 46.22 12.09
C LYS A 131 -1.33 45.90 11.43
#